data_AF-A0ABD1U1B7-F1
#
_entry.id   AF-A0ABD1U1B7-F1
#
_cell.length_a   1.000
_cell.length_b   1.000
_cell.length_c   1.000
_cell.angle_alpha   90.00
_cell.angle_beta   90.00
_cell.angle_gamma   90.00
#
_symmetry.space_group_name_H-M   'P 1'
#
loop_
_entity.id
_entity.type
_entity.pdbx_description
1 polymer ?
#
loop_
_entity_poly.entity_id
_entity_poly.type
_entity_poly.pdbx_seq_one_letter_code
_entity_poly.pdbx_strand_id
1 'polypeptide(L)'
;MKIVKENGQWVAKSKGFDDESGPSTLPFEGGEDMDDDNNDHPSRPRSKRPLSSTFGFTEDHFNLLNGRIDSLTSSVEGLHHTADDLRHTMGTLQQSMDGMTSFLQALHSRLDAMIPPLHPPET
;
A
#
# COMPACT_ATOMS: atom_id res chain seq x y z
N MET A 1 11.57 6.16 15.56
CA MET A 1 13.04 6.26 15.75
C MET A 1 13.45 7.69 15.47
N LYS A 2 14.18 8.36 16.38
CA LYS A 2 14.64 9.74 16.20
C LYS A 2 16.16 9.79 16.31
N ILE A 3 16.84 10.42 15.36
CA ILE A 3 18.30 10.58 15.39
C ILE A 3 18.60 11.98 15.96
N VAL A 4 19.41 12.02 17.02
CA VAL A 4 19.78 13.26 17.72
C VAL A 4 21.31 13.32 17.90
N LYS A 5 21.86 14.53 18.01
CA LYS A 5 23.30 14.73 18.18
C LYS A 5 23.63 14.98 19.65
N GLU A 6 24.35 14.06 20.28
CA GLU A 6 24.77 14.13 21.68
C GLU A 6 26.30 14.08 21.75
N ASN A 7 26.92 15.03 22.47
CA ASN A 7 28.38 15.16 22.61
C ASN A 7 29.15 15.10 21.27
N GLY A 8 28.56 15.63 20.20
CA GLY A 8 29.16 15.64 18.87
C GLY A 8 28.89 14.39 18.03
N GLN A 9 28.31 13.33 18.59
CA GLN A 9 28.02 12.07 17.92
C GLN A 9 26.52 11.91 17.65
N TRP A 10 26.17 11.37 16.47
CA TRP A 10 24.78 11.09 16.11
C TRP A 10 24.33 9.78 16.72
N VAL A 11 23.29 9.83 17.55
CA VAL A 11 22.72 8.69 18.27
C VAL A 11 21.26 8.53 17.88
N ALA A 12 20.85 7.31 17.53
CA ALA A 12 19.48 6.99 17.21
C ALA A 12 18.75 6.52 18.48
N LYS A 13 17.78 7.31 18.95
CA LYS A 13 16.92 6.96 20.07
C LYS A 13 15.59 6.40 19.54
N SER A 14 15.37 5.10 19.71
CA SER A 14 14.08 4.45 19.49
C SER A 14 13.25 4.55 20.76
N LYS A 15 12.14 5.30 20.69
CA LYS A 15 11.18 5.40 21.81
C LYS A 15 10.45 4.05 21.91
N GLY A 16 10.75 3.28 22.96
CA GLY A 16 10.14 1.97 23.24
C GLY A 16 11.11 0.82 23.53
N PHE A 17 12.40 1.08 23.79
CA PHE A 17 13.32 0.08 24.32
C PHE A 17 13.85 0.62 25.65
N ASP A 18 13.47 -0.02 26.75
CA ASP A 18 13.88 0.37 28.09
C ASP A 18 15.41 0.23 28.22
N ASP A 19 16.07 1.25 28.79
CA ASP A 19 17.53 1.32 28.95
C ASP A 19 18.11 0.22 29.86
N GLU A 20 17.27 -0.59 30.53
CA GLU A 20 17.68 -1.79 31.28
C GLU A 20 17.88 -3.04 30.40
N SER A 21 17.39 -3.03 29.17
CA SER A 21 17.71 -4.09 28.21
C SER A 21 19.02 -3.73 27.53
N GLY A 22 20.12 -4.10 28.18
CA GLY A 22 21.47 -4.06 27.59
C GLY A 22 21.49 -4.72 26.20
N PRO A 23 22.52 -4.43 25.38
CA PRO A 23 22.62 -5.02 24.05
C PRO A 23 22.45 -6.53 24.19
N SER A 24 21.51 -7.15 23.45
CA SER A 24 21.37 -8.60 23.41
C SER A 24 22.63 -9.21 22.81
N THR A 25 23.69 -9.31 23.61
CA THR A 25 24.78 -10.24 23.42
C THR A 25 24.18 -11.61 23.73
N LEU A 26 23.85 -12.33 22.65
CA LEU A 26 23.71 -13.78 22.69
C LEU A 26 24.89 -14.34 23.51
N PRO A 27 24.65 -15.19 24.53
CA PRO A 27 25.75 -15.78 25.26
C PRO A 27 26.43 -16.76 24.32
N PHE A 28 27.66 -16.45 23.91
CA PHE A 28 28.54 -17.49 23.41
C PHE A 28 29.08 -18.18 24.65
N GLU A 29 28.50 -19.34 24.94
CA GLU A 29 28.89 -20.23 26.01
C GLU A 29 30.36 -20.63 25.80
N GLY A 30 31.23 -20.16 26.69
CA GLY A 30 32.66 -20.38 26.60
C GLY A 30 33.35 -20.09 27.93
N GLY A 31 33.79 -21.17 28.58
CA GLY A 31 34.54 -21.24 29.84
C GLY A 31 33.87 -22.28 30.74
N GLU A 32 34.50 -23.37 31.18
CA GLU A 32 35.86 -23.46 31.72
C GLU A 32 36.43 -24.90 31.55
N ASP A 33 37.62 -24.96 30.96
CA ASP A 33 38.82 -25.70 31.36
C ASP A 33 38.70 -27.11 31.98
N MET A 34 39.09 -28.13 31.21
CA MET A 34 39.94 -29.20 31.71
C MET A 34 40.94 -29.63 30.62
N ASP A 35 42.19 -29.68 31.05
CA ASP A 35 43.39 -29.97 30.28
C ASP A 35 43.31 -31.31 29.53
N ASP A 36 43.62 -31.31 28.24
CA ASP A 36 44.37 -32.42 27.65
C ASP A 36 45.01 -32.07 26.31
N ASP A 37 46.16 -32.69 26.12
CA ASP A 37 47.14 -32.56 25.06
C ASP A 37 46.58 -32.50 23.62
N ASN A 38 47.42 -31.93 22.74
CA ASN A 38 47.53 -32.23 21.31
C ASN A 38 46.75 -31.36 20.28
N ASN A 39 47.46 -30.33 19.82
CA ASN A 39 47.80 -30.06 18.41
C ASN A 39 46.70 -29.82 17.33
N ASP A 40 46.89 -28.70 16.60
CA ASP A 40 46.34 -28.34 15.28
C ASP A 40 44.83 -28.03 15.15
N HIS A 41 44.38 -26.91 15.74
CA HIS A 41 43.24 -26.16 15.19
C HIS A 41 43.72 -25.00 14.31
N PRO A 42 43.54 -25.05 12.96
CA PRO A 42 43.92 -23.94 12.11
C PRO A 42 43.04 -22.74 12.47
N SER A 43 43.68 -21.62 12.81
CA SER A 43 43.02 -20.33 12.98
C SER A 43 42.20 -20.02 11.74
N ARG A 44 40.88 -20.26 11.79
CA ARG A 44 39.96 -19.95 10.70
C ARG A 44 40.10 -18.46 10.41
N PRO A 45 40.60 -18.05 9.24
CA PRO A 45 40.76 -16.63 8.96
C PRO A 45 39.36 -16.02 9.02
N ARG A 46 39.19 -14.97 9.82
CA ARG A 46 38.04 -14.06 9.74
C ARG A 46 38.06 -13.48 8.34
N SER A 47 37.41 -14.17 7.41
CA SER A 47 37.21 -13.73 6.04
C SER A 47 36.48 -12.40 6.14
N LYS A 48 37.20 -11.32 5.83
CA LYS A 48 36.62 -9.99 5.62
C LYS A 48 35.66 -10.16 4.45
N ARG A 49 34.39 -10.47 4.77
CA ARG A 49 33.34 -10.63 3.77
C ARG A 49 33.35 -9.34 2.94
N PRO A 50 33.57 -9.41 1.62
CA PRO A 50 33.65 -8.21 0.81
C PRO A 50 32.31 -7.47 0.89
N LEU A 51 32.36 -6.17 1.21
CA LEU A 51 31.20 -5.30 1.31
C LEU A 51 30.38 -5.24 0.00
N SER A 52 30.92 -5.74 -1.12
CA SER A 52 30.19 -5.86 -2.39
C SER A 52 28.98 -6.77 -2.30
N SER A 53 29.02 -7.83 -1.48
CA SER A 53 27.89 -8.75 -1.32
C SER A 53 26.72 -8.13 -0.55
N THR A 54 27.01 -7.24 0.40
CA THR A 54 25.97 -6.49 1.12
C THR A 54 25.36 -5.41 0.24
N PHE A 55 26.17 -4.73 -0.58
CA PHE A 55 25.70 -3.71 -1.51
C PHE A 55 24.83 -4.28 -2.65
N GLY A 56 25.20 -5.45 -3.18
CA GLY A 56 24.36 -6.17 -4.18
C GLY A 56 22.99 -6.55 -3.64
N PHE A 57 22.93 -7.03 -2.38
CA PHE A 57 21.66 -7.38 -1.73
C PHE A 57 20.72 -6.17 -1.57
N THR A 58 21.25 -4.98 -1.29
CA THR A 58 20.46 -3.75 -1.22
C THR A 58 19.99 -3.24 -2.58
N GLU A 59 20.79 -3.41 -3.62
CA GLU A 59 20.46 -3.00 -5.00
C GLU A 59 19.34 -3.88 -5.58
N ASP A 60 19.42 -5.19 -5.38
CA ASP A 60 18.36 -6.13 -5.81
C ASP A 60 17.02 -5.82 -5.13
N HIS A 61 17.06 -5.49 -3.84
CA HIS A 61 15.87 -5.12 -3.08
C HIS A 61 15.29 -3.77 -3.54
N PHE A 62 16.14 -2.81 -3.89
CA PHE A 62 15.71 -1.53 -4.47
C PHE A 62 15.04 -1.71 -5.83
N ASN A 63 15.64 -2.52 -6.71
CA ASN A 63 15.07 -2.82 -8.02
C ASN A 63 13.73 -3.57 -7.92
N LEU A 64 13.61 -4.51 -6.98
CA LEU A 64 12.34 -5.18 -6.70
C LEU A 64 11.27 -4.18 -6.20
N LEU A 65 11.64 -3.27 -5.30
CA LEU A 65 10.73 -2.24 -4.81
C LEU A 65 10.26 -1.32 -5.95
N ASN A 66 11.16 -0.87 -6.82
CA ASN A 66 10.79 -0.07 -7.99
C ASN A 66 9.84 -0.82 -8.92
N GLY A 67 10.12 -2.09 -9.24
CA GLY A 67 9.22 -2.89 -10.06
C GLY A 67 7.82 -3.06 -9.43
N ARG A 68 7.74 -3.16 -8.10
CA ARG A 68 6.46 -3.17 -7.38
C ARG A 68 5.74 -1.82 -7.44
N ILE A 69 6.47 -0.71 -7.36
CA ILE A 69 5.91 0.65 -7.48
C ILE A 69 5.38 0.87 -8.90
N ASP A 70 6.10 0.44 -9.93
CA ASP A 70 5.68 0.56 -11.32
C ASP A 70 4.40 -0.26 -11.58
N SER A 71 4.36 -1.49 -11.07
CA SER A 71 3.18 -2.35 -11.15
C SER A 71 1.97 -1.74 -10.44
N LEU A 72 2.19 -1.15 -9.25
CA LEU A 72 1.13 -0.48 -8.51
C LEU A 72 0.64 0.77 -9.25
N THR A 73 1.56 1.54 -9.85
CA THR A 73 1.25 2.73 -10.64
C THR A 73 0.37 2.36 -11.83
N SER A 74 0.77 1.34 -12.59
CA SER A 74 -0.02 0.83 -13.72
C SER A 74 -1.40 0.32 -13.28
N SER A 75 -1.48 -0.34 -12.11
CA SER A 75 -2.75 -0.79 -11.55
C SER A 75 -3.67 0.39 -11.22
N VAL A 76 -3.13 1.44 -10.61
CA VAL A 76 -3.88 2.66 -10.26
C VAL A 76 -4.38 3.39 -11.52
N GLU A 77 -3.55 3.49 -12.56
CA GLU A 77 -3.96 4.05 -13.85
C GLU A 77 -5.09 3.22 -14.49
N GLY A 78 -5.00 1.89 -14.43
CA GLY A 78 -6.07 1.00 -14.88
C GLY A 78 -7.38 1.23 -14.11
N LEU A 79 -7.30 1.32 -12.78
CA LEU A 79 -8.48 1.65 -11.96
C LEU A 79 -9.08 3.01 -12.33
N HIS A 80 -8.24 4.03 -12.56
CA HIS A 80 -8.71 5.35 -12.98
C HIS A 80 -9.50 5.28 -14.30
N HIS A 81 -8.99 4.54 -15.28
CA HIS A 81 -9.67 4.37 -16.56
C HIS A 81 -11.04 3.68 -16.39
N THR A 82 -11.09 2.60 -15.60
CA THR A 82 -12.36 1.92 -15.31
C THR A 82 -13.38 2.81 -14.60
N ALA A 83 -12.92 3.71 -13.72
CA ALA A 83 -13.78 4.66 -13.03
C ALA A 83 -14.36 5.71 -13.99
N ASP A 84 -13.56 6.19 -14.94
CA ASP A 84 -14.03 7.11 -15.98
C ASP A 84 -15.06 6.46 -16.91
N ASP A 85 -14.82 5.22 -17.34
CA ASP A 85 -15.77 4.46 -18.17
C ASP A 85 -17.10 4.22 -17.45
N LEU A 86 -17.04 3.88 -16.16
CA LEU A 86 -18.23 3.71 -15.33
C LEU A 86 -19.00 5.03 -15.19
N ARG A 87 -18.29 6.14 -14.98
CA ARG A 87 -18.90 7.48 -14.91
C ARG A 87 -19.58 7.87 -16.23
N HIS A 88 -18.95 7.56 -17.37
CA HIS A 88 -19.56 7.79 -18.68
C HIS A 88 -20.84 6.95 -18.86
N THR A 89 -20.77 5.67 -18.53
CA THR A 89 -21.91 4.75 -18.59
C THR A 89 -23.08 5.22 -17.73
N MET A 90 -22.80 5.69 -16.51
CA MET A 90 -23.79 6.26 -15.61
C MET A 90 -24.45 7.51 -16.20
N GLY A 91 -23.67 8.39 -16.83
CA GLY A 91 -24.19 9.57 -17.53
C GLY A 91 -25.16 9.21 -18.67
N THR A 92 -24.80 8.22 -19.49
CA THR A 92 -25.67 7.71 -20.56
C THR A 92 -26.95 7.09 -20.02
N LEU A 93 -26.86 6.32 -18.93
CA LEU A 93 -28.02 5.74 -18.27
C LEU A 93 -28.96 6.81 -17.70
N GLN A 94 -28.41 7.87 -17.10
CA GLN A 94 -29.20 9.00 -16.61
C GLN A 94 -29.96 9.69 -17.75
N GLN A 95 -29.30 9.98 -18.87
CA GLN A 95 -29.95 10.57 -20.04
C GLN A 95 -31.09 9.68 -20.59
N SER A 96 -30.89 8.36 -20.59
CA SER A 96 -31.94 7.40 -20.98
C SER A 96 -33.15 7.47 -20.03
N MET A 97 -32.90 7.52 -18.72
CA MET A 97 -33.97 7.67 -17.72
C MET A 97 -34.74 8.99 -17.91
N ASP A 98 -34.05 10.11 -18.11
CA ASP A 98 -34.68 11.41 -18.34
C ASP A 98 -35.55 11.39 -19.61
N GLY A 99 -35.08 10.72 -20.66
CA GLY A 99 -35.84 10.49 -21.89
C GLY A 99 -37.11 9.65 -21.66
N MET A 100 -37.00 8.55 -20.91
CA MET A 100 -38.16 7.72 -20.54
C MET A 100 -39.17 8.49 -19.68
N THR A 101 -38.71 9.28 -18.70
CA THR A 101 -39.59 10.12 -17.87
C THR A 101 -40.34 11.12 -18.72
N SER A 102 -39.66 11.79 -19.67
CA SER A 102 -40.29 12.74 -20.59
C SER A 102 -41.34 12.06 -21.48
N PHE A 103 -41.03 10.86 -21.98
CA PHE A 103 -41.97 10.07 -22.78
C PHE A 103 -43.22 9.66 -21.96
N LEU A 104 -43.04 9.23 -20.72
CA LEU A 104 -44.13 8.88 -19.81
C LEU A 104 -45.01 10.10 -19.49
N GLN A 105 -44.42 11.27 -19.27
CA GLN A 105 -45.17 12.52 -19.07
C GLN A 105 -46.02 12.85 -20.30
N ALA A 106 -45.45 12.74 -21.51
CA ALA A 106 -46.18 12.99 -22.75
C ALA A 106 -47.35 12.01 -22.94
N LEU A 107 -47.15 10.72 -22.62
CA LEU A 107 -48.23 9.74 -22.63
C LEU A 107 -49.31 10.07 -21.60
N HIS A 108 -48.92 10.46 -20.39
CA HIS A 108 -49.86 10.84 -19.33
C HIS A 108 -50.72 12.03 -19.75
N SER A 109 -50.12 13.09 -20.29
CA SER A 109 -50.86 14.25 -20.79
C SER A 109 -51.82 13.90 -21.93
N ARG A 110 -51.43 12.96 -22.81
CA ARG A 110 -52.30 12.51 -23.89
C ARG A 110 -53.48 11.68 -23.37
N LEU A 111 -53.25 10.85 -22.36
CA LEU A 111 -54.30 10.08 -21.71
C LEU A 111 -55.28 11.01 -20.98
N ASP A 112 -54.78 12.01 -20.26
CA ASP A 112 -55.60 13.02 -19.58
C ASP A 112 -56.47 13.80 -20.58
N ALA A 113 -55.92 14.18 -21.73
CA ALA A 113 -56.68 14.82 -22.81
C ALA A 113 -57.76 13.91 -23.44
N MET A 114 -57.64 12.59 -23.32
CA MET A 114 -58.64 11.63 -23.79
C MET A 114 -59.74 11.36 -22.76
N ILE A 115 -59.54 11.72 -21.50
CA ILE A 115 -60.56 11.61 -20.46
C ILE A 115 -61.33 12.95 -20.43
N PRO A 116 -62.57 13.01 -20.95
CA PRO A 116 -63.35 14.24 -20.85
C PRO A 116 -63.58 14.60 -19.37
N PRO A 117 -63.60 15.90 -19.03
CA PRO A 117 -63.82 16.34 -17.65
C PRO A 117 -65.16 15.79 -17.14
N LEU A 118 -65.13 15.09 -16.00
CA LEU A 118 -66.29 14.40 -15.44
C LEU A 118 -67.40 15.34 -14.92
N HIS A 119 -67.21 16.66 -14.99
CA HIS A 119 -68.24 17.65 -14.64
C HIS A 119 -68.16 18.86 -15.61
N PRO A 120 -69.28 19.24 -16.27
CA PRO A 120 -69.37 20.57 -16.87
C PRO A 120 -69.36 21.63 -15.74
N PRO A 121 -68.85 22.84 -16.01
CA PRO A 121 -68.98 23.95 -15.06
C PRO A 121 -70.47 24.19 -14.78
N GLU A 122 -70.89 24.07 -13.52
CA GLU A 122 -72.21 24.54 -13.10
C GLU A 122 -72.27 26.05 -13.36
N THR A 123 -73.26 26.44 -14.18
CA THR A 123 -73.54 27.81 -14.63
C THR A 123 -74.03 28.72 -13.52
#